data_AF-A0AA40C8A6-F1
#
_entry.id   AF-A0AA40C8A6-F1
#
_cell.length_a   1.000
_cell.length_b   1.000
_cell.length_c   1.000
_cell.angle_alpha   90.00
_cell.angle_beta   90.00
_cell.angle_gamma   90.00
#
_symmetry.space_group_name_H-M   'P 1'
#
loop_
_entity.id
_entity.type
_entity.pdbx_description
1 polymer ?
#
loop_
_entity_poly.entity_id
_entity_poly.type
_entity_poly.pdbx_seq_one_letter_code
_entity_poly.pdbx_strand_id
1 'polypeptide(L)'
;LCTRTRDELLRRHTDLQLLIAVYEHVMLDECAAYRTFKENSVPATNQKDDETEEWERFIRVAVAESKRLTSLKAVGRLWGREVIQHYKWTSRGLRFCETLRTAARTVSNLPEAITKLNNLMLRRHQIPRRRLIEDSANPISHTDLENLADWDHTEPFVIKGDTEEVAL
;
A
#
# COMPACT_ATOMS: atom_id res chain seq x y z
N LEU A 1 -9.40 19.32 -5.12
CA LEU A 1 -9.83 18.97 -3.75
C LEU A 1 -8.63 18.63 -2.86
N CYS A 2 -7.79 17.64 -3.21
CA CYS A 2 -6.65 17.21 -2.39
C CYS A 2 -5.63 18.33 -2.07
N THR A 3 -5.25 19.16 -3.04
CA THR A 3 -4.34 20.30 -2.82
C THR A 3 -4.91 21.29 -1.82
N ARG A 4 -6.20 21.62 -1.95
CA ARG A 4 -6.90 22.53 -1.04
C ARG A 4 -6.95 21.98 0.38
N THR A 5 -7.28 20.70 0.54
CA THR A 5 -7.32 20.05 1.87
C THR A 5 -5.93 19.98 2.50
N ARG A 6 -4.89 19.69 1.72
CA ARG A 6 -3.50 19.74 2.19
C ARG A 6 -3.13 21.14 2.69
N ASP A 7 -3.38 22.16 1.87
CA ASP A 7 -3.00 23.54 2.18
C ASP A 7 -3.78 24.07 3.40
N GLU A 8 -5.03 23.64 3.58
CA GLU A 8 -5.84 23.97 4.76
C GLU A 8 -5.31 23.29 6.03
N LEU A 9 -4.89 22.03 5.96
CA LEU A 9 -4.28 21.33 7.10
C LEU A 9 -2.93 21.97 7.48
N LEU A 10 -2.10 22.31 6.50
CA LEU A 10 -0.83 23.00 6.74
C LEU A 10 -1.05 24.34 7.43
N ARG A 11 -2.04 25.13 6.97
CA ARG A 11 -2.38 26.41 7.60
C ARG A 11 -2.81 26.24 9.05
N ARG A 12 -3.72 25.31 9.34
CA ARG A 12 -4.18 25.05 10.72
C ARG A 12 -3.03 24.62 11.64
N HIS A 13 -2.07 23.84 11.12
CA HIS A 13 -0.90 23.43 11.90
C HIS A 13 0.00 24.64 12.21
N THR A 14 0.26 25.50 11.23
CA THR A 14 1.04 26.73 11.44
C THR A 14 0.36 27.68 12.44
N ASP A 15 -0.97 27.84 12.36
CA ASP A 15 -1.72 28.67 13.29
C ASP A 15 -1.62 28.16 14.74
N LEU A 16 -1.68 26.84 14.93
CA LEU A 16 -1.48 26.21 16.25
C LEU A 16 -0.06 26.40 16.78
N GLN A 17 0.95 26.26 15.93
CA GLN A 17 2.35 26.50 16.33
C GLN A 17 2.57 27.95 16.76
N LEU A 18 2.00 28.91 16.03
CA LEU A 18 2.03 30.33 16.39
C LEU A 18 1.33 30.57 17.74
N LEU A 19 0.15 29.98 17.94
CA LEU A 19 -0.60 30.12 19.19
C LEU A 19 0.22 29.58 20.37
N ILE A 20 0.78 28.37 20.24
CA ILE A 20 1.64 27.77 21.26
C ILE A 20 2.84 28.66 21.57
N ALA A 21 3.52 29.20 20.55
CA ALA A 21 4.66 30.09 20.74
C ALA A 21 4.29 31.39 21.47
N VAL A 22 3.11 31.95 21.18
CA VAL A 22 2.59 33.14 21.88
C VAL A 22 2.28 32.81 23.33
N TYR A 23 1.58 31.70 23.60
CA TYR A 23 1.29 31.27 24.96
C TYR A 23 2.57 30.97 25.74
N GLU A 24 3.56 30.33 25.12
CA GLU A 24 4.87 30.07 25.72
C GLU A 24 5.54 31.38 26.17
N HIS A 25 5.54 32.40 25.30
CA HIS A 25 6.13 33.70 25.64
C HIS A 25 5.40 34.38 26.81
N VAL A 26 4.06 34.42 26.77
CA VAL A 26 3.23 34.99 27.86
C VAL A 26 3.44 34.22 29.16
N MET A 27 3.50 32.88 29.11
CA MET A 27 3.71 32.06 30.30
C MET A 27 5.10 32.24 30.90
N LEU A 28 6.13 32.42 30.08
CA LEU A 28 7.47 32.76 30.58
C LEU A 28 7.48 34.14 31.24
N ASP A 29 6.89 35.16 30.61
CA ASP A 29 6.93 36.54 31.10
C ASP A 29 6.08 36.75 32.36
N GLU A 30 4.92 36.09 32.44
CA GLU A 30 3.92 36.35 33.49
C GLU A 30 3.89 35.29 34.60
N CYS A 31 4.39 34.07 34.35
CA CYS A 31 4.33 32.98 35.33
C CYS A 31 5.72 32.56 35.85
N ALA A 32 6.08 33.05 37.04
CA ALA A 32 7.35 32.72 37.69
C ALA A 32 7.53 31.20 37.91
N ALA A 33 6.48 30.47 38.31
CA ALA A 33 6.52 29.03 38.51
C ALA A 33 6.80 28.26 37.21
N TYR A 34 6.20 28.70 36.09
CA TYR A 34 6.45 28.13 34.77
C TYR A 34 7.89 28.40 34.30
N ARG A 35 8.39 29.62 34.56
CA ARG A 35 9.78 30.01 34.26
C ARG A 35 10.80 29.14 34.99
N THR A 36 10.63 28.97 36.31
CA THR A 36 11.49 28.08 37.11
C THR A 36 11.39 26.62 36.68
N PHE A 37 10.20 26.15 36.28
CA PHE A 37 10.04 24.80 35.73
C PHE A 37 10.79 24.63 34.40
N LYS A 38 10.72 25.62 33.50
CA LYS A 38 11.40 25.60 32.20
C LYS A 38 12.92 25.64 32.35
N GLU A 39 13.45 26.47 33.23
CA GLU A 39 14.90 26.60 33.51
C GLU A 39 15.50 25.33 34.12
N ASN A 40 14.72 24.60 34.93
CA ASN A 40 15.14 23.32 35.52
C ASN A 40 14.87 22.10 34.63
N SER A 41 14.15 22.30 33.52
CA SER A 41 13.92 21.25 32.53
C SER A 41 15.16 21.17 31.63
N VAL A 42 15.90 20.07 31.71
CA VAL A 42 16.96 19.76 30.73
C VAL A 42 16.31 19.76 29.34
N PRO A 43 16.87 20.47 28.32
CA PRO A 43 16.33 20.37 26.97
C PRO A 43 16.43 18.91 26.57
N ALA A 44 15.27 18.27 26.36
CA ALA A 44 15.22 16.92 25.83
C ALA A 44 15.85 16.96 24.44
N THR A 45 17.14 16.70 24.35
CA THR A 45 17.91 16.77 23.09
C THR A 45 17.70 15.49 22.25
N ASN A 46 16.58 14.80 22.47
CA ASN A 46 16.21 13.55 21.79
C ASN A 46 15.15 13.76 20.69
N GLN A 47 14.65 14.98 20.48
CA GLN A 47 13.61 15.24 19.47
C GLN A 47 14.11 15.25 18.02
N LYS A 48 15.42 15.43 17.78
CA LYS A 48 15.96 15.49 16.41
C LYS A 48 15.95 14.15 15.70
N ASP A 49 16.19 13.05 16.41
CA ASP A 49 16.16 11.71 15.80
C ASP A 49 14.71 11.27 15.52
N ASP A 50 13.77 11.53 16.43
CA ASP A 50 12.37 11.11 16.27
C ASP A 50 11.67 11.86 15.11
N GLU A 51 11.84 13.19 14.99
CA GLU A 51 11.27 13.95 13.86
C GLU A 51 11.90 13.56 12.52
N THR A 52 13.22 13.27 12.51
CA THR A 52 13.92 12.83 11.29
C THR A 52 13.45 11.43 10.89
N GLU A 53 13.31 10.50 11.83
CA GLU A 53 12.81 9.14 11.58
C GLU A 53 11.34 9.13 11.12
N GLU A 54 10.48 9.96 11.72
CA GLU A 54 9.10 10.15 11.30
C GLU A 54 9.02 10.72 9.88
N TRP A 55 9.83 11.73 9.58
CA TRP A 55 9.89 12.32 8.25
C TRP A 55 10.39 11.33 7.19
N GLU A 56 11.44 10.56 7.51
CA GLU A 56 11.90 9.49 6.64
C GLU A 56 10.85 8.41 6.43
N ARG A 57 10.14 8.01 7.49
CA ARG A 57 9.04 7.04 7.42
C ARG A 57 7.93 7.58 6.52
N PHE A 58 7.57 8.85 6.64
CA PHE A 58 6.61 9.51 5.76
C PHE A 58 7.06 9.46 4.30
N ILE A 59 8.32 9.82 4.00
CA ILE A 59 8.88 9.75 2.65
C ILE A 59 8.81 8.32 2.11
N ARG A 60 9.20 7.31 2.91
CA ARG A 60 9.13 5.89 2.50
C ARG A 60 7.70 5.48 2.15
N VAL A 61 6.71 5.86 2.96
CA VAL A 61 5.29 5.58 2.70
C VAL A 61 4.82 6.29 1.42
N ALA A 62 5.15 7.57 1.25
CA ALA A 62 4.77 8.34 0.07
C ALA A 62 5.35 7.75 -1.23
N VAL A 63 6.63 7.33 -1.21
CA VAL A 63 7.29 6.66 -2.33
C VAL A 63 6.62 5.32 -2.62
N ALA A 64 6.34 4.51 -1.60
CA ALA A 64 5.67 3.22 -1.76
C ALA A 64 4.25 3.40 -2.35
N GLU A 65 3.50 4.38 -1.89
CA GLU A 65 2.16 4.70 -2.39
C GLU A 65 2.20 5.18 -3.85
N SER A 66 3.17 6.01 -4.20
CA SER A 66 3.39 6.46 -5.58
C SER A 66 3.70 5.30 -6.53
N LYS A 67 4.57 4.37 -6.11
CA LYS A 67 4.87 3.14 -6.88
C LYS A 67 3.64 2.26 -7.04
N ARG A 68 2.87 2.08 -5.96
CA ARG A 68 1.64 1.29 -5.95
C ARG A 68 0.61 1.85 -6.92
N LEU A 69 0.39 3.16 -6.90
CA LEU A 69 -0.49 3.85 -7.83
C LEU A 69 -0.01 3.71 -9.29
N THR A 70 1.30 3.78 -9.52
CA THR A 70 1.89 3.58 -10.85
C THR A 70 1.62 2.17 -11.38
N SER A 71 1.76 1.16 -10.52
CA SER A 71 1.44 -0.22 -10.87
C SER A 71 -0.03 -0.42 -11.21
N LEU A 72 -0.94 0.11 -10.39
CA LEU A 72 -2.38 0.04 -10.65
C LEU A 72 -2.77 0.80 -11.92
N LYS A 73 -2.15 1.95 -12.22
CA LYS A 73 -2.36 2.67 -13.48
C LYS A 73 -1.96 1.83 -14.70
N ALA A 74 -0.86 1.09 -14.61
CA ALA A 74 -0.42 0.20 -15.69
C ALA A 74 -1.41 -0.95 -15.90
N VAL A 75 -1.84 -1.61 -14.82
CA VAL A 75 -2.88 -2.65 -14.88
C VAL A 75 -4.16 -2.10 -15.49
N GLY A 76 -4.59 -0.91 -15.08
CA GLY A 76 -5.84 -0.31 -15.57
C GLY A 76 -5.81 0.08 -17.04
N ARG A 77 -4.61 0.21 -17.64
CA ARG A 77 -4.46 0.40 -19.10
C ARG A 77 -4.57 -0.91 -19.88
N LEU A 78 -4.20 -2.03 -19.26
CA LEU A 78 -4.18 -3.35 -19.89
C LEU A 78 -5.52 -4.07 -19.71
N TRP A 79 -6.06 -4.03 -18.50
CA TRP A 79 -7.24 -4.79 -18.08
C TRP A 79 -8.44 -3.93 -17.73
N GLY A 80 -8.35 -2.61 -17.88
CA GLY A 80 -9.41 -1.69 -17.51
C GLY A 80 -9.45 -1.33 -16.02
N ARG A 81 -10.10 -0.21 -15.71
CA ARG A 81 -10.16 0.35 -14.35
C ARG A 81 -11.27 -0.28 -13.52
N GLU A 82 -12.33 -0.70 -14.19
CA GLU A 82 -13.49 -1.40 -13.65
C GLU A 82 -13.07 -2.71 -12.97
N VAL A 83 -12.12 -3.46 -13.54
CA VAL A 83 -11.60 -4.70 -12.95
C VAL A 83 -10.87 -4.42 -11.63
N ILE A 84 -10.05 -3.36 -11.60
CA ILE A 84 -9.34 -2.93 -10.39
C ILE A 84 -10.32 -2.57 -9.27
N GLN A 85 -11.43 -1.90 -9.61
CA GLN A 85 -12.47 -1.52 -8.65
C GLN A 85 -13.30 -2.73 -8.21
N HIS A 86 -13.69 -3.59 -9.14
CA HIS A 86 -14.46 -4.82 -8.87
C HIS A 86 -13.74 -5.69 -7.84
N TYR A 87 -12.45 -5.95 -8.05
CA TYR A 87 -11.64 -6.75 -7.13
C TYR A 87 -11.02 -5.96 -5.97
N LYS A 88 -11.32 -4.66 -5.86
CA LYS A 88 -10.81 -3.76 -4.81
C LYS A 88 -9.29 -3.81 -4.62
N TRP A 89 -8.51 -3.97 -5.70
CA TRP A 89 -7.05 -4.05 -5.61
C TRP A 89 -6.38 -2.76 -5.12
N THR A 90 -7.13 -1.65 -5.08
CA THR A 90 -6.72 -0.38 -4.48
C THR A 90 -6.49 -0.46 -2.97
N SER A 91 -6.95 -1.51 -2.27
CA SER A 91 -6.65 -1.73 -0.85
C SER A 91 -5.42 -2.61 -0.60
N ARG A 92 -4.82 -3.17 -1.66
CA ARG A 92 -3.70 -4.12 -1.54
C ARG A 92 -2.36 -3.41 -1.44
N GLY A 93 -1.40 -4.07 -0.80
CA GLY A 93 -0.04 -3.56 -0.58
C GLY A 93 0.81 -3.52 -1.85
N LEU A 94 1.93 -2.78 -1.79
CA LEU A 94 2.81 -2.52 -2.94
C LEU A 94 3.25 -3.79 -3.67
N ARG A 95 3.77 -4.79 -2.95
CA ARG A 95 4.27 -6.04 -3.54
C ARG A 95 3.19 -6.74 -4.39
N PHE A 96 1.96 -6.81 -3.88
CA PHE A 96 0.83 -7.37 -4.62
C PHE A 96 0.56 -6.59 -5.91
N CYS A 97 0.54 -5.25 -5.85
CA CYS A 97 0.32 -4.41 -7.03
C CYS A 97 1.45 -4.53 -8.06
N GLU A 98 2.70 -4.72 -7.63
CA GLU A 98 3.83 -4.94 -8.53
C GLU A 98 3.74 -6.28 -9.26
N THR A 99 3.43 -7.37 -8.53
CA THR A 99 3.18 -8.70 -9.12
C THR A 99 1.99 -8.66 -10.07
N LEU A 100 0.90 -8.01 -9.67
CA LEU A 100 -0.28 -7.82 -10.51
C LEU A 100 0.06 -7.10 -11.82
N ARG A 101 0.90 -6.05 -11.75
CA ARG A 101 1.37 -5.35 -12.95
C ARG A 101 2.20 -6.26 -13.85
N THR A 102 3.08 -7.09 -13.28
CA THR A 102 3.87 -8.05 -14.06
C THR A 102 2.96 -9.06 -14.75
N ALA A 103 2.02 -9.67 -14.01
CA ALA A 103 1.06 -10.60 -14.55
C ALA A 103 0.20 -10.00 -15.67
N ALA A 104 -0.26 -8.76 -15.49
CA ALA A 104 -1.01 -8.05 -16.52
C ALA A 104 -0.19 -7.77 -17.78
N ARG A 105 1.12 -7.61 -17.68
CA ARG A 105 1.99 -7.46 -18.85
C ARG A 105 2.19 -8.79 -19.57
N THR A 106 2.40 -9.88 -18.81
CA THR A 106 2.52 -11.23 -19.36
C THR A 106 1.25 -11.62 -20.10
N VAL A 107 0.09 -11.49 -19.45
CA VAL A 107 -1.22 -11.84 -20.03
C VAL A 107 -2.05 -10.56 -20.20
N SER A 108 -1.76 -9.82 -21.27
CA SER A 108 -2.41 -8.51 -21.52
C SER A 108 -3.88 -8.63 -21.92
N ASN A 109 -4.31 -9.76 -22.49
CA ASN A 109 -5.70 -10.00 -22.83
C ASN A 109 -6.51 -10.33 -21.56
N LEU A 110 -7.49 -9.48 -21.24
CA LEU A 110 -8.30 -9.64 -20.02
C LEU A 110 -9.12 -10.95 -20.01
N PRO A 111 -9.88 -11.31 -21.06
CA PRO A 111 -10.59 -12.60 -21.09
C PRO A 111 -9.68 -13.80 -20.83
N GLU A 112 -8.49 -13.83 -21.44
CA GLU A 112 -7.49 -14.88 -21.20
C GLU A 112 -6.99 -14.87 -19.75
N ALA A 113 -6.67 -13.69 -19.22
CA ALA A 113 -6.21 -13.54 -17.84
C ALA A 113 -7.26 -14.03 -16.84
N ILE A 114 -8.55 -13.74 -17.06
CA ILE A 114 -9.65 -14.21 -16.21
C ILE A 114 -9.71 -15.75 -16.23
N THR A 115 -9.65 -16.37 -17.40
CA THR A 115 -9.66 -17.84 -17.53
C THR A 115 -8.48 -18.46 -16.79
N LYS A 116 -7.26 -17.94 -17.01
CA LYS A 116 -6.05 -18.42 -16.34
C LYS A 116 -6.13 -18.24 -14.82
N LEU A 117 -6.61 -17.09 -14.33
CA LEU A 117 -6.80 -16.83 -12.89
C LEU A 117 -7.81 -17.77 -12.26
N ASN A 118 -8.94 -18.02 -12.92
CA ASN A 118 -9.95 -18.95 -12.44
C ASN A 118 -9.38 -20.37 -12.30
N ASN A 119 -8.58 -20.81 -13.27
CA ASN A 119 -7.91 -22.12 -13.21
C ASN A 119 -6.89 -22.20 -12.05
N LEU A 120 -6.10 -21.15 -11.84
CA LEU A 120 -5.15 -21.10 -10.72
C LEU A 120 -5.86 -21.12 -9.36
N MET A 121 -6.97 -20.39 -9.25
CA MET A 121 -7.80 -20.38 -8.04
C MET A 121 -8.44 -21.76 -7.79
N LEU A 122 -9.00 -22.38 -8.82
CA LEU A 122 -9.59 -23.73 -8.75
C LEU A 122 -8.55 -24.75 -8.30
N ARG A 123 -7.36 -24.74 -8.91
CA ARG A 123 -6.25 -25.62 -8.53
C ARG A 123 -5.82 -25.39 -7.07
N ARG A 124 -5.71 -24.14 -6.63
CA ARG A 124 -5.42 -23.84 -5.21
C ARG A 124 -6.46 -24.42 -4.27
N HIS A 125 -7.74 -24.40 -4.67
CA HIS A 125 -8.83 -24.97 -3.89
C HIS A 125 -8.80 -26.51 -3.84
N GLN A 126 -8.41 -27.15 -4.94
CA GLN A 126 -8.38 -28.60 -5.07
C GLN A 126 -7.21 -29.25 -4.29
N ILE A 127 -6.09 -28.54 -4.09
CA ILE A 127 -4.93 -29.09 -3.38
C ILE A 127 -5.20 -29.13 -1.86
N PRO A 128 -5.19 -30.32 -1.22
CA PRO A 128 -5.41 -30.45 0.21
C PRO A 128 -4.41 -29.61 1.01
N ARG A 129 -4.88 -28.94 2.08
CA ARG A 129 -4.08 -28.08 2.99
C ARG A 129 -3.61 -26.74 2.39
N ARG A 130 -3.97 -26.36 1.16
CA ARG A 130 -3.78 -24.98 0.67
C ARG A 130 -4.92 -24.06 1.13
N ARG A 131 -4.66 -22.73 1.11
CA ARG A 131 -5.63 -21.71 1.53
C ARG A 131 -6.93 -21.81 0.73
N LEU A 132 -8.05 -21.88 1.45
CA LEU A 132 -9.40 -21.84 0.89
C LEU A 132 -9.60 -20.58 0.04
N ILE A 133 -10.47 -20.66 -0.97
CA ILE A 133 -10.95 -19.48 -1.67
C ILE A 133 -11.83 -18.73 -0.67
N GLU A 134 -11.37 -17.56 -0.24
CA GLU A 134 -12.15 -16.69 0.64
C GLU A 134 -13.37 -16.15 -0.14
N ASP A 135 -14.54 -16.22 0.48
CA ASP A 135 -15.73 -15.50 0.00
C ASP A 135 -15.52 -14.00 0.27
N SER A 136 -14.78 -13.36 -0.64
CA SER A 136 -14.40 -11.96 -0.54
C SER A 136 -14.42 -11.33 -1.92
N ALA A 137 -14.49 -10.00 -1.94
CA ALA A 137 -14.35 -9.22 -3.17
C ALA A 137 -12.98 -9.41 -3.86
N ASN A 138 -11.97 -9.99 -3.19
CA ASN A 138 -10.66 -10.25 -3.78
C ASN A 138 -10.19 -11.68 -3.49
N PRO A 139 -10.76 -12.68 -4.17
CA PRO A 139 -10.42 -14.09 -3.94
C PRO A 139 -9.04 -14.48 -4.54
N ILE A 140 -8.44 -13.57 -5.32
CA ILE A 140 -7.13 -13.76 -5.97
C ILE A 140 -6.01 -13.54 -4.95
N SER A 141 -5.18 -14.56 -4.78
CA SER A 141 -4.03 -14.52 -3.88
C SER A 141 -2.79 -13.97 -4.58
N HIS A 142 -1.77 -13.64 -3.79
CA HIS A 142 -0.46 -13.25 -4.33
C HIS A 142 0.16 -14.36 -5.18
N THR A 143 0.03 -15.62 -4.75
CA THR A 143 0.59 -16.78 -5.45
C THR A 143 -0.07 -17.03 -6.80
N ASP A 144 -1.36 -16.73 -6.95
CA ASP A 144 -2.01 -16.85 -8.27
C ASP A 144 -1.41 -15.83 -9.24
N LEU A 145 -1.09 -14.63 -8.77
CA LEU A 145 -0.47 -13.59 -9.61
C LEU A 145 0.97 -13.91 -9.96
N GLU A 146 1.74 -14.53 -9.03
CA GLU A 146 3.09 -15.03 -9.32
C GLU A 146 3.03 -16.09 -10.42
N ASN A 147 2.13 -17.07 -10.28
CA ASN A 147 1.93 -18.11 -11.28
C ASN A 147 1.44 -17.56 -12.63
N LEU A 148 0.53 -16.57 -12.62
CA LEU A 148 0.08 -15.92 -13.84
C LEU A 148 1.20 -15.13 -14.53
N ALA A 149 2.09 -14.49 -13.75
CA ALA A 149 3.24 -13.78 -14.28
C ALA A 149 4.24 -14.70 -14.99
N ASP A 150 4.33 -15.95 -14.53
CA ASP A 150 5.17 -17.01 -15.12
C ASP A 150 4.45 -17.77 -16.26
N TRP A 151 3.18 -17.48 -16.53
CA TRP A 151 2.36 -18.18 -17.54
C TRP A 151 2.32 -17.44 -18.88
N ASP A 152 3.47 -17.41 -19.56
CA ASP A 152 3.70 -16.71 -20.83
C ASP A 152 3.25 -17.48 -22.10
N HIS A 153 2.87 -18.75 -21.95
CA HIS A 153 2.46 -19.63 -23.03
C HIS A 153 0.97 -19.97 -22.99
N THR A 154 0.46 -20.53 -24.08
CA THR A 154 -0.97 -20.86 -24.27
C THR A 154 -1.35 -22.24 -23.74
N GLU A 155 -0.36 -23.08 -23.39
CA GLU A 155 -0.59 -24.42 -22.85
C GLU A 155 -1.07 -24.37 -21.38
N PRO A 156 -1.67 -25.44 -20.84
CA PRO A 156 -2.04 -25.53 -19.43
C PRO A 156 -0.82 -25.33 -18.51
N PHE A 157 -0.94 -24.48 -17.51
CA PHE A 157 0.17 -24.19 -16.59
C PHE A 157 0.55 -25.40 -15.74
N VAL A 158 1.83 -25.75 -15.77
CA VAL A 158 2.41 -26.75 -14.87
C VAL A 158 3.36 -26.05 -13.90
N ILE A 159 2.96 -25.93 -12.62
CA ILE A 159 3.83 -25.40 -11.56
C ILE A 159 5.02 -26.36 -11.37
N LYS A 160 6.26 -25.86 -11.45
CA LYS A 160 7.45 -26.62 -11.05
C LYS A 160 7.35 -26.98 -9.56
N GLY A 161 7.10 -28.26 -9.25
CA GLY A 161 7.01 -28.79 -7.90
C GLY A 161 5.65 -29.34 -7.49
N ASP A 162 4.61 -29.21 -8.32
CA ASP A 162 3.39 -29.99 -8.16
C ASP A 162 3.64 -31.40 -8.72
N THR A 163 4.07 -32.32 -7.87
CA THR A 163 4.17 -33.77 -8.18
C THR A 163 2.82 -34.44 -8.36
N GLU A 164 1.73 -33.74 -8.11
CA GLU A 164 0.38 -34.22 -8.36
C GLU A 164 -0.10 -33.55 -9.64
N GLU A 165 -0.15 -34.34 -10.72
CA GLU A 165 -0.78 -34.02 -12.00
C GLU A 165 -2.26 -33.67 -11.77
N VAL A 166 -2.54 -32.47 -11.30
CA VAL A 166 -3.88 -31.90 -11.39
C VAL A 166 -4.03 -31.46 -12.83
N ALA A 167 -4.50 -32.39 -13.66
CA ALA A 167 -4.93 -32.09 -15.02
C ALA A 167 -6.07 -31.06 -14.93
N LEU A 168 -5.89 -29.94 -15.64
CA LEU A 168 -6.93 -28.96 -15.92
C LEU A 168 -7.75 -29.42 -17.12
#